data_AF-A0A1B8EYD7-F1
#
_entry.id   AF-A0A1B8EYD7-F1
#
_cell.length_a   1.000
_cell.length_b   1.000
_cell.length_c   1.000
_cell.angle_alpha   90.00
_cell.angle_beta   90.00
_cell.angle_gamma   90.00
#
_symmetry.space_group_name_H-M   'P 1'
#
loop_
_entity.id
_entity.type
_entity.pdbx_description
1 polymer ?
#
loop_
_entity_poly.entity_id
_entity_poly.type
_entity_poly.pdbx_seq_one_letter_code
_entity_poly.pdbx_strand_id
1 'polypeptide(L)'
;MHTKISTLLTQLRSFSFSASPADAKPVIVIAWAKARSAGKLVSVVEVVKRELGEGGGVWFQYNGLGEGFAGVARDGGEGEEGEGEEGEGGDGEGEMEEEGFEKMKTRIERAIEGTEKVRSVPVMTVYLSRVRVEALREAYG
;
A
#
# COMPACT_ATOMS: atom_id res chain seq x y z
N MET A 1 19.26 13.14 7.89
CA MET A 1 17.77 13.12 7.90
C MET A 1 17.30 12.31 6.70
N HIS A 2 16.37 11.35 6.87
CA HIS A 2 15.94 10.47 5.79
C HIS A 2 15.12 11.26 4.74
N THR A 3 15.43 11.14 3.44
CA THR A 3 14.89 12.01 2.37
C THR A 3 13.36 12.16 2.37
N LYS A 4 12.63 11.07 2.66
CA LYS A 4 11.16 11.07 2.70
C LYS A 4 10.58 11.88 3.86
N ILE A 5 11.25 11.85 5.02
CA ILE A 5 10.86 12.62 6.22
C ILE A 5 11.05 14.10 5.93
N SER A 6 12.22 14.48 5.42
CA SER A 6 12.51 15.87 5.06
C SER A 6 11.57 16.39 3.97
N THR A 7 11.27 15.60 2.93
CA THR A 7 10.32 16.01 1.88
C THR A 7 8.93 16.26 2.45
N LEU A 8 8.42 15.34 3.28
CA LEU A 8 7.08 15.46 3.86
C LEU A 8 6.99 16.67 4.82
N LEU A 9 8.02 16.90 5.64
CA LEU A 9 8.10 18.08 6.50
C LEU A 9 8.16 19.38 5.70
N THR A 10 8.97 19.43 4.64
CA THR A 10 9.06 20.60 3.78
C THR A 10 7.69 20.93 3.17
N GLN A 11 6.97 19.92 2.66
CA GLN A 11 5.62 20.11 2.15
C GLN A 11 4.65 20.60 3.24
N LEU A 12 4.64 19.95 4.40
CA LEU A 12 3.77 20.32 5.53
C LEU A 12 4.10 21.69 6.13
N ARG A 13 5.31 22.20 5.96
CA ARG A 13 5.70 23.56 6.39
C ARG A 13 5.48 24.61 5.30
N SER A 14 5.58 24.24 4.02
CA SER A 14 5.43 25.16 2.90
C SER A 14 3.97 25.52 2.61
N PHE A 15 3.04 24.61 2.91
CA PHE A 15 1.62 24.91 2.74
C PHE A 15 1.11 25.84 3.84
N SER A 16 0.46 26.93 3.43
CA SER A 16 -0.35 27.72 4.34
C SER A 16 -1.67 27.01 4.57
N PHE A 17 -1.91 26.53 5.78
CA PHE A 17 -3.17 25.93 6.18
C PHE A 17 -4.14 26.96 6.80
N SER A 18 -3.92 28.25 6.52
CA SER A 18 -4.83 29.31 6.96
C SER A 18 -6.15 29.21 6.20
N ALA A 19 -7.11 28.48 6.76
CA ALA A 19 -8.50 28.56 6.32
C ALA A 19 -9.14 29.81 6.97
N SER A 20 -9.21 30.91 6.22
CA SER A 20 -10.07 32.05 6.58
C SER A 20 -11.56 31.64 6.46
N PRO A 21 -12.47 32.10 7.35
CA PRO A 21 -13.60 31.30 7.81
C PRO A 21 -14.85 31.28 6.90
N ALA A 22 -14.75 31.47 5.58
CA ALA A 22 -15.94 31.44 4.70
C ALA A 22 -15.78 30.67 3.38
N ASP A 23 -14.64 30.75 2.68
CA ASP A 23 -14.53 30.19 1.31
C ASP A 23 -13.21 29.44 1.02
N ALA A 24 -12.31 29.32 1.98
CA ALA A 24 -11.03 28.66 1.77
C ALA A 24 -11.16 27.14 1.91
N LYS A 25 -10.93 26.40 0.81
CA LYS A 25 -10.85 24.92 0.84
C LYS A 25 -9.70 24.47 1.76
N PRO A 26 -9.93 23.48 2.63
CA PRO A 26 -8.88 23.00 3.52
C PRO A 26 -7.73 22.37 2.73
N VAL A 27 -6.50 22.67 3.12
CA VAL A 27 -5.32 21.98 2.58
C VAL A 27 -5.16 20.64 3.28
N ILE A 28 -5.03 19.58 2.49
CA ILE A 28 -4.84 18.21 2.96
C ILE A 28 -3.58 17.67 2.29
N VAL A 29 -2.65 17.16 3.09
CA VAL A 29 -1.49 16.41 2.60
C VAL A 29 -1.80 14.93 2.70
N ILE A 30 -1.56 14.22 1.60
CA ILE A 30 -1.86 12.79 1.47
C ILE A 30 -0.55 12.04 1.35
N ALA A 31 -0.32 11.09 2.25
CA ALA A 31 0.79 10.15 2.18
C ALA A 31 0.22 8.73 2.11
N TRP A 32 0.64 7.95 1.12
CA TRP A 32 0.11 6.60 0.90
C TRP A 32 1.23 5.60 0.62
N ALA A 33 0.94 4.33 0.91
CA ALA A 33 1.87 3.23 0.65
C ALA A 33 1.11 1.91 0.47
N LYS A 34 1.62 1.08 -0.44
CA LYS A 34 1.18 -0.33 -0.56
C LYS A 34 1.55 -1.12 0.70
N ALA A 35 0.87 -2.22 0.95
CA ALA A 35 1.04 -3.09 2.13
C ALA A 35 2.51 -3.30 2.57
N ARG A 36 3.41 -3.69 1.66
CA ARG A 36 4.84 -3.91 1.97
C ARG A 36 5.58 -2.69 2.55
N SER A 37 5.09 -1.48 2.28
CA SER A 37 5.66 -0.21 2.73
C SER A 37 4.81 0.53 3.76
N ALA A 38 3.65 -0.02 4.15
CA ALA A 38 2.73 0.62 5.08
C ALA A 38 3.37 0.84 6.46
N GLY A 39 4.10 -0.15 6.99
CA GLY A 39 4.84 0.01 8.25
C GLY A 39 5.83 1.18 8.22
N LYS A 40 6.56 1.34 7.10
CA LYS A 40 7.49 2.46 6.91
C LYS A 40 6.76 3.80 6.78
N LEU A 41 5.59 3.83 6.12
CA LEU A 41 4.74 5.02 6.05
C LEU A 41 4.35 5.49 7.45
N VAL A 42 3.88 4.57 8.30
CA VAL A 42 3.52 4.88 9.70
C VAL A 42 4.73 5.46 10.43
N SER A 43 5.89 4.82 10.37
CA SER A 43 7.10 5.34 11.03
C SER A 43 7.48 6.74 10.55
N VAL A 44 7.41 7.00 9.24
CA VAL A 44 7.68 8.34 8.67
C VAL A 44 6.68 9.37 9.21
N VAL A 45 5.38 9.06 9.18
CA VAL A 45 4.33 9.97 9.68
C VAL A 45 4.52 10.26 11.17
N GLU A 46 4.82 9.26 12.00
CA GLU A 46 5.04 9.46 13.43
C GLU A 46 6.25 10.35 13.72
N VAL A 47 7.36 10.18 13.00
CA VAL A 47 8.52 11.07 13.14
C VAL A 47 8.15 12.50 12.74
N VAL A 48 7.45 12.66 11.61
CA VAL A 48 6.99 13.97 11.14
C VAL A 48 6.07 14.65 12.15
N LYS A 49 5.14 13.92 12.78
CA LYS A 49 4.25 14.48 13.81
C LYS A 49 5.01 14.97 15.04
N ARG A 50 6.05 14.24 15.47
CA ARG A 50 6.89 14.67 16.61
C ARG A 50 7.57 16.01 16.29
N GLU A 51 8.15 16.14 15.11
CA GLU A 51 8.80 17.38 14.67
C GLU A 51 7.81 18.53 14.45
N LEU A 52 6.57 18.23 14.04
CA LEU A 52 5.52 19.24 13.89
C LEU A 52 4.94 19.69 15.24
N GLY A 53 4.92 18.81 16.23
CA GLY A 53 4.48 19.11 17.60
C GLY A 53 5.37 20.15 18.29
N GLU A 54 6.66 20.18 17.98
CA GLU A 54 7.60 21.21 18.46
C GLU A 54 7.22 22.62 17.97
N GLY A 55 6.62 22.73 16.78
CA GLY A 55 6.19 24.00 16.18
C GLY A 55 4.83 24.52 16.67
N GLY A 56 4.16 23.78 17.58
CA GLY A 56 2.85 24.13 18.11
C GLY A 56 1.67 23.97 17.12
N GLY A 57 0.47 24.09 17.67
CA GLY A 57 -0.80 23.94 16.95
C GLY A 57 -1.31 22.50 16.87
N VAL A 58 -2.55 22.34 16.40
CA VAL A 58 -3.23 21.04 16.31
C VAL A 58 -3.08 20.47 14.90
N TRP A 59 -2.88 19.16 14.81
CA TRP A 59 -2.93 18.41 13.56
C TRP A 59 -4.01 17.35 13.65
N PHE A 60 -4.80 17.25 12.59
CA PHE A 60 -5.81 16.22 12.39
C PHE A 60 -5.25 15.19 11.42
N GLN A 61 -5.28 13.93 11.85
CA GLN A 61 -4.87 12.78 11.04
C GLN A 61 -6.08 11.88 10.82
N TYR A 62 -6.27 11.42 9.59
CA TYR A 62 -7.27 10.42 9.23
C TYR A 62 -6.58 9.30 8.48
N ASN A 63 -6.96 8.05 8.76
CA ASN A 63 -6.33 6.86 8.18
C ASN A 63 -7.34 6.09 7.35
N GLY A 64 -7.05 5.90 6.07
CA GLY A 64 -7.84 5.08 5.17
C GLY A 64 -7.10 3.79 4.80
N LEU A 65 -7.86 2.70 4.71
CA LEU A 65 -7.44 1.46 4.06
C LEU A 65 -8.26 1.32 2.78
N GLY A 66 -7.58 1.05 1.67
CA GLY A 66 -8.21 0.80 0.38
C GLY A 66 -7.45 -0.24 -0.41
N GLU A 67 -7.86 -0.40 -1.66
CA GLU A 67 -7.24 -1.34 -2.59
C GLU A 67 -6.59 -0.57 -3.75
N GLY A 68 -5.42 -1.03 -4.17
CA GLY A 68 -4.75 -0.56 -5.37
C GLY A 68 -4.26 -1.75 -6.19
N PHE A 69 -4.06 -1.55 -7.49
CA PHE A 69 -3.57 -2.62 -8.37
C PHE A 69 -2.04 -2.63 -8.37
N ALA A 70 -1.46 -3.83 -8.30
CA ALA A 70 -0.04 -4.02 -8.53
C ALA A 70 0.18 -5.18 -9.51
N GLY A 71 1.03 -4.94 -10.50
CA GLY A 71 1.60 -5.99 -11.32
C GLY A 71 2.53 -6.87 -10.48
N VAL A 72 2.36 -8.17 -10.62
CA VAL A 72 3.27 -9.18 -10.09
C VAL A 72 3.77 -9.96 -11.29
N ALA A 73 5.08 -10.20 -11.36
CA ALA A 73 5.63 -11.11 -12.34
C ALA A 73 4.89 -12.45 -12.23
N ARG A 74 4.34 -12.94 -13.34
CA ARG A 74 3.89 -14.32 -13.41
C ARG A 74 5.14 -15.17 -13.31
N ASP A 75 5.24 -15.98 -12.27
CA ASP A 75 6.33 -16.92 -12.19
C ASP A 75 6.18 -17.85 -13.39
N GLY A 76 7.22 -17.91 -14.23
CA GLY A 76 7.25 -18.78 -15.38
C GLY A 76 7.61 -20.16 -14.89
N GLY A 77 6.63 -20.90 -14.39
CA GLY A 77 6.87 -22.20 -13.78
C GLY A 77 5.63 -23.07 -13.89
N GLU A 78 5.87 -24.32 -14.23
CA GLU A 78 4.90 -25.40 -14.46
C GLU A 78 3.84 -25.50 -13.38
N GLY A 79 2.66 -25.97 -13.79
CA GLY A 79 1.44 -25.90 -13.02
C GLY A 79 1.56 -26.45 -11.60
N GLU A 80 1.00 -25.69 -10.67
CA GLU A 80 0.44 -26.22 -9.44
C GLU A 80 -0.98 -25.67 -9.30
N GLU A 81 -1.91 -26.60 -9.44
CA GLU A 81 -3.20 -26.56 -8.74
C GLU A 81 -2.93 -26.44 -7.24
N GLY A 82 -3.77 -25.70 -6.54
CA GLY A 82 -3.61 -25.51 -5.10
C GLY A 82 -4.72 -24.69 -4.48
N GLU A 83 -5.90 -25.32 -4.39
CA GLU A 83 -6.87 -25.01 -3.35
C GLU A 83 -6.16 -25.03 -1.99
N GLY A 84 -6.35 -23.98 -1.19
CA GLY A 84 -5.85 -23.91 0.17
C GLY A 84 -6.98 -24.11 1.16
N GLU A 85 -7.41 -25.36 1.35
CA GLU A 85 -8.13 -25.80 2.54
C GLU A 85 -7.38 -26.99 3.18
N GLU A 86 -7.09 -26.79 4.46
CA GLU A 86 -6.77 -27.77 5.52
C GLU A 86 -5.49 -28.61 5.42
N GLY A 87 -4.70 -28.53 6.49
CA GLY A 87 -3.53 -29.37 6.70
C GLY A 87 -3.88 -30.66 7.42
N GLU A 88 -3.11 -31.71 7.14
CA GLU A 88 -2.71 -32.75 8.08
C GLU A 88 -1.55 -33.54 7.44
N GLY A 89 -0.62 -34.01 8.27
CA GLY A 89 0.66 -34.56 7.83
C GLY A 89 0.59 -35.95 7.19
N GLY A 90 1.69 -36.34 6.54
CA GLY A 90 1.88 -37.69 6.04
C GLY A 90 3.18 -37.83 5.24
N ASP A 91 4.17 -38.46 5.85
CA ASP A 91 5.45 -38.90 5.29
C ASP A 91 5.25 -39.89 4.12
N GLY A 92 6.06 -39.81 3.07
CA GLY A 92 5.95 -40.75 1.94
C GLY A 92 6.86 -40.43 0.75
N GLU A 93 8.02 -41.07 0.73
CA GLU A 93 8.99 -41.13 -0.37
C GLU A 93 8.35 -41.50 -1.72
N GLY A 94 8.82 -40.86 -2.79
CA GLY A 94 8.42 -41.18 -4.16
C GLY A 94 9.10 -40.28 -5.19
N GLU A 95 10.43 -40.35 -5.28
CA GLU A 95 11.17 -39.86 -6.46
C GLU A 95 10.70 -40.64 -7.70
N MET A 96 9.86 -40.03 -8.52
CA MET A 96 9.70 -40.41 -9.92
C MET A 96 10.20 -39.27 -10.80
N GLU A 97 11.36 -39.50 -11.41
CA GLU A 97 11.90 -38.70 -12.50
C GLU A 97 10.91 -38.74 -13.69
N GLU A 98 10.04 -37.73 -13.81
CA GLU A 98 9.27 -37.49 -15.04
C GLU A 98 10.16 -36.80 -16.10
N GLU A 99 11.18 -37.50 -16.60
CA GLU A 99 11.79 -37.16 -17.89
C GLU A 99 10.85 -37.62 -19.02
N GLY A 100 10.30 -36.68 -19.81
CA GLY A 100 9.92 -37.02 -21.19
C GLY A 100 8.75 -36.34 -21.88
N PHE A 101 8.01 -35.40 -21.26
CA PHE A 101 7.01 -34.62 -22.01
C PHE A 101 7.01 -33.15 -21.60
N GLU A 102 7.47 -32.26 -22.50
CA GLU A 102 7.20 -30.83 -22.38
C GLU A 102 5.68 -30.62 -22.40
N LYS A 103 5.08 -30.26 -21.25
CA LYS A 103 3.67 -29.87 -21.20
C LYS A 103 3.46 -28.66 -22.13
N MET A 104 2.77 -28.89 -23.25
CA MET A 104 2.45 -27.79 -24.18
C MET A 104 1.60 -26.75 -23.46
N LYS A 105 2.06 -25.49 -23.47
CA LYS A 105 1.30 -24.36 -22.94
C LYS A 105 -0.10 -24.32 -23.52
N THR A 106 -1.10 -24.14 -22.66
CA THR A 106 -2.48 -23.96 -23.10
C THR A 106 -2.61 -22.70 -23.96
N ARG A 107 -3.68 -22.59 -24.76
CA ARG A 107 -3.94 -21.36 -25.55
C ARG A 107 -4.02 -20.12 -24.64
N ILE A 108 -4.52 -20.30 -23.42
CA ILE A 108 -4.66 -19.24 -22.42
C ILE A 108 -3.28 -18.85 -21.88
N GLU A 109 -2.44 -19.82 -21.48
CA GLU A 109 -1.06 -19.57 -21.04
C GLU A 109 -0.21 -18.90 -22.10
N ARG A 110 -0.32 -19.33 -23.36
CA ARG A 110 0.38 -18.69 -24.48
C ARG A 110 -0.09 -17.25 -24.73
N ALA A 111 -1.38 -16.99 -24.53
CA ALA A 111 -1.96 -15.65 -24.74
C ALA A 111 -1.61 -14.66 -23.62
N ILE A 112 -1.31 -15.15 -22.41
CA ILE A 112 -0.96 -14.33 -21.24
C ILE A 112 0.54 -14.34 -20.93
N GLU A 113 1.34 -15.07 -21.71
CA GLU A 113 2.79 -15.12 -21.62
C GLU A 113 3.40 -13.72 -21.82
N GLY A 114 4.24 -13.29 -20.88
CA GLY A 114 4.81 -11.94 -20.88
C GLY A 114 3.91 -10.84 -20.31
N THR A 115 2.67 -11.16 -19.88
CA THR A 115 1.80 -10.20 -19.19
C THR A 115 1.97 -10.31 -17.67
N GLU A 116 1.96 -9.18 -16.96
CA GLU A 116 1.96 -9.20 -15.49
C GLU A 116 0.63 -9.76 -14.95
N LYS A 117 0.69 -10.50 -13.85
CA LYS A 117 -0.49 -10.85 -13.06
C LYS A 117 -0.88 -9.63 -12.26
N VAL A 118 -2.00 -9.01 -12.61
CA VAL A 118 -2.55 -7.91 -11.84
C VAL A 118 -3.26 -8.49 -10.62
N ARG A 119 -2.82 -8.11 -9.41
CA ARG A 119 -3.54 -8.43 -8.17
C ARG A 119 -3.98 -7.15 -7.48
N SER A 120 -5.11 -7.23 -6.76
CA SER A 120 -5.46 -6.23 -5.76
C SER A 120 -4.45 -6.31 -4.61
N VAL A 121 -3.94 -5.17 -4.17
CA VAL A 121 -3.02 -5.03 -3.03
C VAL A 121 -3.57 -3.96 -2.11
N PRO A 122 -3.61 -4.21 -0.78
CA PRO A 122 -4.00 -3.20 0.19
C PRO A 122 -3.09 -1.97 0.12
N VAL A 123 -3.70 -0.79 0.19
CA VAL A 123 -3.05 0.51 0.25
C VAL A 123 -3.48 1.23 1.52
N MET A 124 -2.50 1.63 2.32
CA MET A 124 -2.71 2.51 3.47
C MET A 124 -2.54 3.96 3.02
N THR A 125 -3.50 4.80 3.40
CA THR A 125 -3.48 6.25 3.13
C THR A 125 -3.61 7.01 4.44
N VAL A 126 -2.76 8.01 4.62
CA VAL A 126 -2.78 8.93 5.75
C VAL A 126 -3.05 10.33 5.22
N TYR A 127 -4.10 10.95 5.73
CA TYR A 127 -4.47 12.33 5.46
C TYR A 127 -4.06 13.19 6.65
N LEU A 128 -3.37 14.30 6.39
CA LEU A 128 -2.93 15.26 7.40
C LEU A 128 -3.46 16.66 7.07
N SER A 129 -4.04 17.32 8.06
CA SER A 129 -4.49 18.72 7.95
C SER A 129 -4.34 19.48 9.26
N ARG A 130 -4.22 20.81 9.20
CA ARG A 130 -4.27 21.70 10.38
C ARG A 130 -5.70 22.07 10.79
N VAL A 131 -6.68 21.83 9.93
CA VAL A 131 -8.10 22.10 10.18
C VAL A 131 -8.83 20.76 10.22
N ARG A 132 -9.85 20.67 11.06
CA ARG A 132 -10.72 19.50 11.10
C ARG A 132 -11.50 19.43 9.79
N VAL A 133 -11.46 18.28 9.12
CA VAL A 133 -12.21 18.05 7.88
C VAL A 133 -13.33 17.07 8.17
N GLU A 134 -14.57 17.56 8.25
CA GLU A 134 -15.73 16.76 8.68
C GLU A 134 -15.97 15.55 7.77
N ALA A 135 -15.84 15.71 6.45
CA ALA A 135 -16.00 14.60 5.51
C ALA A 135 -14.97 13.48 5.71
N LEU A 136 -13.72 13.83 6.07
CA LEU A 136 -12.70 12.83 6.39
C LEU A 136 -12.92 12.21 7.78
N ARG A 137 -13.48 12.97 8.72
CA ARG A 137 -13.87 12.41 10.02
C ARG A 137 -14.98 11.37 9.84
N GLU A 138 -16.02 11.69 9.08
CA GLU A 138 -17.13 10.77 8.82
C GLU A 138 -16.67 9.49 8.11
N ALA A 139 -15.73 9.61 7.17
CA ALA A 139 -15.25 8.45 6.41
C ALA A 139 -14.22 7.57 7.16
N TYR A 140 -13.42 8.15 8.07
CA TYR A 140 -12.19 7.49 8.56
C TYR A 140 -11.90 7.69 10.07
N GLY A 141 -12.79 8.29 10.86
CA GLY A 141 -12.53 8.61 12.26
C GLY A 141 -13.74 8.68 13.17
#